data_AF-A0A6A6EG84-F1
#
_entry.id   AF-A0A6A6EG84-F1
#
_cell.length_a   1.000
_cell.length_b   1.000
_cell.length_c   1.000
_cell.angle_alpha   90.00
_cell.angle_beta   90.00
_cell.angle_gamma   90.00
#
_symmetry.space_group_name_H-M   'P 1'
#
loop_
_entity.id
_entity.type
_entity.pdbx_description
1 polymer ?
#
loop_
_entity_poly.entity_id
_entity_poly.type
_entity_poly.pdbx_seq_one_letter_code
_entity_poly.pdbx_strand_id
1 'polypeptide(L)' 'VRCDCTKLTVTANYYHALTRLRRQTMPRLLWADAICIDQTKESERNHHARLMSRIY' A
#
# COMPACT_ATOMS: atom_id res chain seq x y z
N VAL A 1 0.12 -9.95 3.76
CA VAL A 1 -1.24 -9.43 3.44
C VAL A 1 -1.79 -10.26 2.28
N ARG A 2 -3.11 -10.41 2.08
CA ARG A 2 -3.66 -11.12 0.91
C ARG A 2 -4.45 -10.16 0.03
N CYS A 3 -4.22 -10.19 -1.28
CA CYS A 3 -4.95 -9.44 -2.29
C CYS A 3 -5.29 -10.42 -3.43
N ASP A 4 -6.57 -10.54 -3.81
CA ASP A 4 -7.06 -11.39 -4.91
C ASP A 4 -6.36 -12.75 -5.00
N CYS A 5 -6.43 -13.51 -3.90
CA CYS A 5 -5.84 -14.84 -3.73
C CYS A 5 -4.30 -14.92 -3.66
N THR A 6 -3.57 -13.82 -3.85
CA THR A 6 -2.10 -13.78 -3.77
C THR A 6 -1.62 -13.28 -2.41
N LYS A 7 -0.56 -13.90 -1.86
CA LYS A 7 0.11 -13.40 -0.65
C LYS A 7 1.09 -12.29 -1.04
N LEU A 8 0.85 -11.10 -0.50
CA LEU A 8 1.75 -9.96 -0.63
C LEU A 8 2.74 -9.95 0.54
N THR A 9 4.03 -9.99 0.19
CA THR A 9 5.14 -9.75 1.11
C THR A 9 5.27 -8.25 1.30
N VAL A 10 5.08 -7.77 2.53
CA VAL A 10 5.15 -6.35 2.86
C VAL A 10 6.07 -6.15 4.05
N THR A 11 6.63 -4.95 4.20
CA THR A 11 7.45 -4.59 5.35
C THR A 11 6.62 -4.59 6.64
N ALA A 12 7.27 -4.82 7.78
CA ALA A 12 6.59 -4.90 9.08
C ALA A 12 5.81 -3.61 9.41
N ASN A 13 6.41 -2.44 9.16
CA ASN A 13 5.75 -1.16 9.39
C ASN A 13 4.46 -1.02 8.58
N TYR A 14 4.46 -1.47 7.32
CA TYR A 14 3.30 -1.43 6.47
C TYR A 14 2.22 -2.43 6.89
N TYR A 15 2.62 -3.63 7.34
CA TYR A 15 1.69 -4.59 7.93
C TYR A 15 0.98 -4.02 9.18
N HIS A 16 1.71 -3.37 10.08
CA HIS A 16 1.13 -2.73 11.26
C HIS A 16 0.16 -1.60 10.88
N ALA A 17 0.53 -0.76 9.90
CA ALA A 17 -0.34 0.30 9.38
C ALA A 17 -1.65 -0.26 8.83
N LEU A 18 -1.58 -1.28 7.96
CA LEU A 18 -2.78 -1.94 7.41
C LEU A 18 -3.63 -2.59 8.50
N THR A 19 -3.00 -3.23 9.49
CA THR A 19 -3.72 -3.85 10.61
C THR A 19 -4.47 -2.81 11.43
N ARG A 20 -3.88 -1.63 11.63
CA ARG A 20 -4.51 -0.51 12.34
C ARG A 20 -5.63 0.17 11.54
N LEU A 21 -5.49 0.23 10.21
CA LEU A 21 -6.52 0.76 9.31
C LEU A 21 -7.68 -0.22 9.08
N ARG A 22 -7.47 -1.52 9.36
CA ARG A 22 -8.49 -2.55 9.24
C ARG A 22 -9.56 -2.35 10.31
N ARG A 23 -10.80 -2.14 9.88
CA ARG A 23 -11.97 -2.12 10.77
C ARG A 23 -12.35 -3.56 11.12
N GLN A 24 -12.76 -3.79 12.37
CA GLN A 24 -13.11 -5.13 12.86
C GLN A 24 -14.41 -5.66 12.25
N THR A 25 -15.36 -4.76 11.98
CA THR A 25 -16.75 -5.12 11.66
C THR A 25 -17.08 -5.05 10.18
N MET A 26 -16.38 -4.24 9.38
CA MET A 26 -16.66 -4.12 7.95
C MET A 26 -15.40 -4.04 7.10
N PRO A 27 -15.40 -4.68 5.91
CA PRO A 27 -14.35 -4.46 4.92
C PRO A 27 -14.33 -2.99 4.52
N ARG A 28 -13.13 -2.46 4.30
CA ARG A 28 -12.91 -1.11 3.79
C ARG A 28 -12.00 -1.20 2.58
N LEU A 29 -12.37 -0.52 1.50
CA LEU A 29 -11.49 -0.30 0.36
C LEU A 29 -10.39 0.69 0.78
N LEU A 30 -9.14 0.26 0.69
CA LEU A 30 -7.98 1.10 0.97
C LEU A 30 -7.14 1.18 -0.30
N TRP A 31 -6.79 2.41 -0.67
CA TRP A 31 -5.78 2.66 -1.68
C TRP A 31 -4.43 2.74 -0.99
N ALA A 32 -3.46 1.95 -1.43
CA ALA A 32 -2.20 1.87 -0.74
C ALA A 32 -1.05 1.59 -1.71
N ASP A 33 -0.28 2.64 -1.97
CA ASP A 33 0.82 2.71 -2.93
C ASP A 33 1.88 1.62 -2.73
N ALA A 34 2.10 1.16 -1.49
CA ALA A 34 3.05 0.09 -1.23
C ALA A 34 2.64 -1.29 -1.78
N ILE A 35 1.39 -1.45 -2.23
CA ILE A 35 0.89 -2.65 -2.91
C ILE A 35 0.77 -2.43 -4.42
N CYS A 36 0.39 -1.22 -4.85
CA CYS A 36 0.13 -0.91 -6.26
C CYS A 36 1.39 -0.56 -7.06
N ILE A 37 2.50 -0.24 -6.40
CA ILE A 37 3.75 0.21 -7.01
C ILE A 37 4.84 -0.82 -6.76
N ASP A 38 5.67 -1.07 -7.77
CA ASP A 38 6.91 -1.83 -7.56
C ASP A 38 7.88 -1.01 -6.70
N GLN A 39 7.88 -1.29 -5.39
CA GLN A 39 8.74 -0.62 -4.42
C GLN A 39 10.24 -0.85 -4.67
N THR A 40 10.61 -1.83 -5.50
CA THR A 40 12.01 -2.12 -5.86
C THR A 40 12.51 -1.25 -7.01
N LYS A 41 11.61 -0.67 -7.80
CA LYS A 41 11.94 0.25 -8.88
C LYS A 41 11.91 1.70 -8.39
N GLU A 42 13.09 2.24 -8.14
CA GLU A 42 13.25 3.60 -7.64
C GLU A 42 12.62 4.66 -8.57
N SER A 43 12.67 4.46 -9.89
CA SER A 43 12.05 5.36 -10.87
C SER A 43 10.53 5.44 -10.71
N GLU A 44 9.87 4.30 -10.52
CA GLU A 44 8.42 4.20 -10.35
C GLU A 44 7.98 4.77 -8.99
N ARG A 45 8.73 4.45 -7.93
CA ARG A 45 8.51 5.00 -6.59
C ARG A 45 8.63 6.52 -6.57
N ASN A 46 9.68 7.08 -7.19
CA ASN A 46 9.91 8.52 -7.22
C ASN A 46 8.88 9.25 -8.11
N HIS A 47 8.44 8.61 -9.20
CA HIS A 47 7.36 9.14 -10.03
C HIS A 47 6.05 9.26 -9.25
N HIS A 48 5.65 8.20 -8.55
CA HIS A 48 4.45 8.21 -7.71
C HIS A 48 4.56 9.16 -6.51
N ALA A 49 5.73 9.28 -5.88
CA ALA A 49 5.96 10.26 -4.82
C ALA A 49 5.78 11.71 -5.32
N ARG A 50 6.30 12.03 -6.53
CA ARG A 50 6.03 13.33 -7.18
C ARG A 50 4.55 13.51 -7.49
N LEU A 51 3.85 12.47 -7.92
CA LEU A 51 2.43 12.56 -8.22
C LEU A 51 1.60 12.85 -6.96
N MET A 52 1.91 12.19 -5.84
CA MET A 52 1.28 12.47 -4.53
C MET A 52 1.43 13.95 -4.13
N SER A 53 2.61 14.54 -4.31
CA SER A 53 2.86 15.96 -4.01
C SER A 53 2.10 16.95 -4.89
N ARG A 54 1.47 16.46 -5.97
CA ARG A 54 0.71 17.27 -6.92
C ARG A 54 -0.81 17.14 -6.73
N ILE A 55 -1.26 16.10 -6.02
CA ILE A 55 -2.68 15.79 -5.81
C ILE A 55 -3.14 16.18 -4.39
N TYR A 56 -2.22 16.17 -3.41
CA TYR A 56 -2.44 16.58 -2.02
C TYR A 56 -1.69 17.85 -1.69
#